data_AF-A0A4Y2QAL0-F1
#
_entry.id   AF-A0A4Y2QAL0-F1
#
_cell.length_a   1.000
_cell.length_b   1.000
_cell.length_c   1.000
_cell.angle_alpha   90.00
_cell.angle_beta   90.00
_cell.angle_gamma   90.00
#
_symmetry.space_group_name_H-M   'P 1'
#
loop_
_entity.id
_entity.type
_entity.pdbx_description
1 polymer ?
#
loop_
_entity_poly.entity_id
_entity_poly.type
_entity_poly.pdbx_seq_one_letter_code
_entity_poly.pdbx_strand_id
1 'polypeptide(L)'
;MLSPNEKLICLLIDEIYVNPGLNCKGGELLGKAENANQQANAIQAFMITSLFSEYKEIVALVPMKNQTANDLYCQTLKVLQMLNDCKYNVLCLISDNNRINRNMLTQMCQGNLVNCISNPVQPNNKLFFLFDTVHLIKSVRNNWFNEKTLGQVLCFPSPDNSSKISLTKLQDLKDIYETEKSNLIKNAPKLSQKALYPTSFENQNVLLALNIFHESNSAALAHEAGENGKDTMGTKEFIDQFLKWWNIVNVKNSEKGKRLKNPFCDPIRSKDQMSMAFLNKFYDWLVSWNNKSTLPLEKRKELGLPGKGGKLTKETQFALQFTTKSLIDIINHIFKEHTPEYILLGKFQTDSLEARFGQYRQMSGGNYNVSCLQIFESEKKLKIVDWINFHSEEKGSFT
;
A
#
# COMPACT_ATOMS: atom_id res chain seq x y z
N MET A 1 3.49 -15.16 26.32
CA MET A 1 3.64 -13.67 26.41
C MET A 1 4.61 -13.17 25.34
N LEU A 2 4.29 -12.09 24.61
CA LEU A 2 5.18 -11.52 23.57
C LEU A 2 6.49 -10.99 24.15
N SER A 3 7.60 -11.33 23.49
CA SER A 3 8.94 -10.79 23.79
C SER A 3 9.02 -9.29 23.47
N PRO A 4 10.00 -8.55 24.04
CA PRO A 4 10.15 -7.11 23.80
C PRO A 4 10.26 -6.73 22.31
N ASN A 5 10.92 -7.57 21.51
CA ASN A 5 11.04 -7.35 20.07
C ASN A 5 9.69 -7.53 19.35
N GLU A 6 8.89 -8.50 19.76
CA GLU A 6 7.56 -8.71 19.18
C GLU A 6 6.55 -7.61 19.55
N LYS A 7 6.85 -6.81 20.58
CA LYS A 7 6.08 -5.62 20.94
C LYS A 7 6.42 -4.38 20.10
N LEU A 8 7.39 -4.47 19.18
CA LEU A 8 7.59 -3.48 18.13
C LEU A 8 6.56 -3.70 17.03
N ILE A 9 5.59 -2.80 16.95
CA ILE A 9 4.38 -2.96 16.13
C ILE A 9 4.19 -1.82 15.15
N CYS A 10 3.41 -2.07 14.10
CA CYS A 10 2.80 -1.04 13.27
C CYS A 10 1.30 -0.95 13.53
N LEU A 11 0.79 0.27 13.56
CA LEU A 11 -0.63 0.59 13.71
C LEU A 11 -1.22 0.88 12.34
N LEU A 12 -2.13 0.01 11.90
CA LEU A 12 -2.85 0.08 10.64
C LEU A 12 -4.18 0.79 10.86
N ILE A 13 -4.48 1.74 9.97
CA ILE A 13 -5.66 2.61 10.04
C ILE A 13 -6.39 2.51 8.71
N ASP A 14 -7.64 2.05 8.74
CA ASP A 14 -8.52 2.00 7.57
C ASP A 14 -9.98 2.00 7.99
N GLU A 15 -10.88 2.31 7.07
CA GLU A 15 -12.32 2.38 7.31
C GLU A 15 -13.08 1.28 6.55
N ILE A 16 -14.14 0.78 7.18
CA ILE A 16 -15.13 -0.07 6.51
C ILE A 16 -16.47 0.66 6.47
N TYR A 17 -17.01 0.87 5.27
CA TYR A 17 -18.36 1.39 5.10
C TYR A 17 -19.39 0.38 5.59
N VAL A 18 -20.38 0.88 6.32
CA VAL A 18 -21.46 0.07 6.91
C VAL A 18 -22.81 0.58 6.45
N ASN A 19 -23.79 -0.32 6.40
CA ASN A 19 -25.17 0.08 6.18
C ASN A 19 -25.68 0.83 7.43
N PRO A 20 -26.09 2.11 7.32
CA PRO A 20 -26.57 2.87 8.47
C PRO A 20 -27.80 2.21 9.08
N GLY A 21 -27.74 1.93 10.37
CA GLY A 21 -28.80 1.23 11.09
C GLY A 21 -28.59 1.31 12.60
N LEU A 22 -29.69 1.24 13.34
CA LEU A 22 -29.66 1.08 14.79
C LEU A 22 -30.19 -0.29 15.14
N ASN A 23 -29.48 -0.99 16.01
CA ASN A 23 -29.87 -2.31 16.49
C ASN A 23 -29.88 -2.29 18.01
N CYS A 24 -30.97 -2.75 18.63
CA CYS A 24 -31.02 -2.96 20.08
C CYS A 24 -30.67 -4.41 20.39
N LYS A 25 -29.64 -4.64 21.21
CA LYS A 25 -29.28 -5.99 21.66
C LYS A 25 -28.83 -5.93 23.12
N GLY A 26 -29.42 -6.78 23.96
CA GLY A 26 -29.07 -6.84 25.38
C GLY A 26 -29.32 -5.53 26.15
N GLY A 27 -30.24 -4.69 25.68
CA GLY A 27 -30.50 -3.36 26.26
C GLY A 27 -29.57 -2.26 25.75
N GLU A 28 -28.59 -2.57 24.91
CA GLU A 28 -27.67 -1.59 24.32
C GLU A 28 -28.06 -1.24 22.88
N LEU A 29 -27.95 0.05 22.54
CA LEU A 29 -28.19 0.56 21.20
C LEU A 29 -26.87 0.61 20.41
N LEU A 30 -26.75 -0.27 19.42
CA LEU A 30 -25.57 -0.39 18.54
C LEU A 30 -25.83 0.30 17.20
N GLY A 31 -24.74 0.77 16.57
CA GLY A 31 -24.78 1.43 15.26
C GLY A 31 -24.88 2.96 15.31
N LYS A 32 -24.92 3.54 16.51
CA LYS A 32 -24.77 4.98 16.71
C LYS A 32 -23.30 5.40 16.51
N ALA A 33 -23.07 6.51 15.83
CA ALA A 33 -21.74 7.09 15.66
C ALA A 33 -21.22 7.70 16.97
N GLU A 34 -19.90 7.66 17.20
CA GLU A 34 -19.30 8.31 18.36
C GLU A 34 -19.18 9.83 18.19
N ASN A 35 -18.99 10.30 16.96
CA ASN A 35 -18.80 11.73 16.67
C ASN A 35 -20.10 12.49 16.42
N ALA A 36 -21.24 11.80 16.33
CA ALA A 36 -22.52 12.42 16.05
C ALA A 36 -23.68 11.65 16.70
N ASN A 37 -24.76 12.36 17.07
CA ASN A 37 -25.98 11.73 17.54
C ASN A 37 -26.82 11.14 16.38
N GLN A 38 -26.19 10.33 15.52
CA GLN A 38 -26.75 9.76 14.29
C GLN A 38 -26.26 8.33 14.07
N GLN A 39 -26.86 7.63 13.11
CA GLN A 39 -26.38 6.32 12.63
C GLN A 39 -25.01 6.47 11.95
N ALA A 40 -24.07 5.60 12.32
CA ALA A 40 -22.78 5.50 11.68
C ALA A 40 -22.92 5.07 10.21
N ASN A 41 -22.05 5.58 9.35
CA ASN A 41 -21.92 5.16 7.95
C ASN A 41 -20.57 4.49 7.64
N ALA A 42 -19.64 4.54 8.58
CA ALA A 42 -18.40 3.78 8.54
C ALA A 42 -18.00 3.31 9.96
N ILE A 43 -17.13 2.32 10.03
CA ILE A 43 -16.37 2.00 11.23
C ILE A 43 -14.90 2.27 10.92
N GLN A 44 -14.30 3.17 11.68
CA GLN A 44 -12.86 3.37 11.68
C GLN A 44 -12.21 2.23 12.46
N ALA A 45 -11.35 1.46 11.79
CA ALA A 45 -10.65 0.35 12.39
C ALA A 45 -9.18 0.69 12.67
N PHE A 46 -8.69 0.17 13.78
CA PHE A 46 -7.30 0.22 14.18
C PHE A 46 -6.83 -1.21 14.44
N MET A 47 -5.82 -1.65 13.69
CA MET A 47 -5.20 -2.96 13.87
C MET A 47 -3.72 -2.80 14.16
N ILE A 48 -3.20 -3.59 15.10
CA ILE A 48 -1.76 -3.71 15.30
C ILE A 48 -1.23 -4.93 14.58
N THR A 49 0.00 -4.84 14.09
CA THR A 49 0.76 -5.97 13.55
C THR A 49 2.16 -5.97 14.13
N SER A 50 2.63 -7.12 14.59
CA SER A 50 4.02 -7.28 15.02
C SER A 50 4.94 -7.37 13.82
N LEU A 51 6.10 -6.71 13.91
CA LEU A 51 7.11 -6.76 12.87
C LEU A 51 7.87 -8.10 12.85
N PHE A 52 8.05 -8.71 14.02
CA PHE A 52 8.89 -9.89 14.20
C PHE A 52 8.13 -11.16 14.59
N SER A 53 6.79 -11.11 14.63
CA SER A 53 5.95 -12.30 14.76
C SER A 53 4.71 -12.22 13.85
N GLU A 54 3.90 -13.28 13.85
CA GLU A 54 2.62 -13.32 13.13
C GLU A 54 1.47 -12.62 13.88
N TYR A 55 1.74 -12.15 15.11
CA TYR A 55 0.74 -11.52 15.95
C TYR A 55 0.17 -10.26 15.31
N LYS A 56 -1.16 -10.20 15.29
CA LYS A 56 -1.96 -9.08 14.79
C LYS A 56 -3.28 -9.06 15.53
N GLU A 57 -3.81 -7.88 15.81
CA GLU A 57 -5.08 -7.75 16.53
C GLU A 57 -5.80 -6.45 16.20
N ILE A 58 -7.12 -6.50 16.09
CA ILE A 58 -7.97 -5.30 16.07
C ILE A 58 -8.03 -4.73 17.48
N VAL A 59 -7.50 -3.51 17.65
CA VAL A 59 -7.43 -2.84 18.95
C VAL A 59 -8.56 -1.85 19.16
N ALA A 60 -9.12 -1.30 18.08
CA ALA A 60 -10.32 -0.48 18.16
C ALA A 60 -11.16 -0.56 16.88
N LEU A 61 -12.48 -0.52 17.05
CA LEU A 61 -13.49 -0.38 16.00
C LEU A 61 -14.44 0.73 16.43
N VAL A 62 -14.37 1.87 15.76
CA VAL A 62 -15.07 3.07 16.17
C VAL A 62 -16.14 3.43 15.13
N PRO A 63 -17.44 3.32 15.43
CA PRO A 63 -18.50 3.74 14.53
C PRO A 63 -18.49 5.25 14.34
N MET A 64 -18.46 5.69 13.09
CA MET A 64 -18.32 7.09 12.72
C MET A 64 -19.39 7.52 11.71
N LYS A 65 -19.76 8.80 11.78
CA LYS A 65 -20.58 9.47 10.80
C LYS A 65 -19.76 10.58 10.14
N ASN A 66 -19.47 10.45 8.84
CA ASN A 66 -18.74 11.47 8.07
C ASN A 66 -17.47 11.95 8.79
N GLN A 67 -16.57 11.01 9.07
CA GLN A 67 -15.39 11.26 9.89
C GLN A 67 -14.56 12.43 9.36
N THR A 68 -14.14 13.32 10.26
CA THR A 68 -13.20 14.38 9.94
C THR A 68 -11.76 13.97 10.26
N ALA A 69 -10.79 14.67 9.68
CA ALA A 69 -9.38 14.45 10.01
C ALA A 69 -9.07 14.69 11.50
N ASN A 70 -9.77 15.65 12.12
CA ASN A 70 -9.63 15.92 13.55
C ASN A 70 -10.20 14.79 14.42
N ASP A 71 -11.34 14.20 14.02
CA ASP A 71 -11.89 13.03 14.70
C ASP A 71 -10.89 11.86 14.66
N LEU A 72 -10.33 11.58 13.47
CA LEU A 72 -9.34 10.52 13.29
C LEU A 72 -8.06 10.79 14.08
N TYR A 73 -7.59 12.04 14.12
CA TYR A 73 -6.44 12.46 14.94
C TYR A 73 -6.67 12.16 16.42
N CYS A 74 -7.82 12.59 16.97
CA CYS A 74 -8.18 12.35 18.36
C CYS A 74 -8.27 10.86 18.69
N GLN A 75 -8.85 10.04 17.80
CA GLN A 75 -8.91 8.59 17.96
C GLN A 75 -7.53 7.95 17.92
N THR A 76 -6.69 8.35 16.97
CA THR A 76 -5.33 7.83 16.82
C THR A 76 -4.52 8.08 18.10
N LEU A 77 -4.61 9.28 18.70
CA LEU A 77 -3.96 9.57 19.98
C LEU A 77 -4.46 8.69 21.13
N LYS A 78 -5.77 8.47 21.23
CA LYS A 78 -6.36 7.57 22.25
C LYS A 78 -5.84 6.14 22.09
N VAL A 79 -5.78 5.64 20.85
CA VAL A 79 -5.26 4.30 20.54
C VAL A 79 -3.77 4.21 20.86
N LEU A 80 -2.98 5.22 20.50
CA LEU A 80 -1.55 5.29 20.85
C LEU A 80 -1.35 5.24 22.38
N GLN A 81 -2.13 6.00 23.14
CA GLN A 81 -2.05 5.99 24.60
C GLN A 81 -2.38 4.60 25.17
N MET A 82 -3.46 3.99 24.72
CA MET A 82 -3.84 2.63 25.14
C MET A 82 -2.74 1.60 24.84
N LEU A 83 -2.13 1.67 23.65
CA LEU A 83 -1.03 0.79 23.27
C LEU A 83 0.22 0.99 24.15
N ASN A 84 0.53 2.25 24.50
CA ASN A 84 1.60 2.57 25.43
C ASN A 84 1.34 2.01 26.84
N ASP A 85 0.10 2.08 27.33
CA ASP A 85 -0.29 1.52 28.63
C ASP A 85 -0.09 -0.01 28.65
N CYS A 86 -0.37 -0.67 27.51
CA CYS A 86 -0.08 -2.10 27.27
C CYS A 86 1.41 -2.42 27.00
N LYS A 87 2.31 -1.42 27.06
CA LYS A 87 3.76 -1.56 26.83
C LYS A 87 4.14 -1.98 25.40
N TYR A 88 3.30 -1.66 24.41
CA TYR A 88 3.68 -1.75 23.00
C TYR A 88 4.54 -0.56 22.59
N ASN A 89 5.43 -0.78 21.62
CA ASN A 89 6.18 0.27 20.95
C ASN A 89 5.67 0.42 19.52
N VAL A 90 4.94 1.51 19.26
CA VAL A 90 4.39 1.79 17.93
C VAL A 90 5.46 2.45 17.08
N LEU A 91 6.04 1.69 16.16
CA LEU A 91 7.06 2.16 15.23
C LEU A 91 6.46 3.01 14.12
N CYS A 92 5.31 2.60 13.57
CA CYS A 92 4.78 3.21 12.36
C CYS A 92 3.25 3.27 12.34
N LEU A 93 2.70 4.34 11.74
CA LEU A 93 1.29 4.42 11.32
C LEU A 93 1.19 4.18 9.81
N ILE A 94 0.24 3.34 9.41
CA ILE A 94 0.00 3.01 8.00
C ILE A 94 -1.46 3.26 7.69
N SER A 95 -1.71 4.02 6.62
CA SER A 95 -3.06 4.35 6.13
C SER A 95 -3.07 4.47 4.62
N ASP A 96 -4.25 4.54 4.00
CA ASP A 96 -4.34 4.87 2.58
C ASP A 96 -3.91 6.34 2.31
N ASN A 97 -3.82 6.72 1.03
CA ASN A 97 -3.56 8.10 0.62
C ASN A 97 -4.85 8.89 0.37
N ASN A 98 -5.88 8.74 1.20
CA ASN A 98 -7.07 9.58 1.12
C ASN A 98 -6.85 10.95 1.81
N ARG A 99 -7.75 11.90 1.55
CA ARG A 99 -7.61 13.29 2.03
C ARG A 99 -7.70 13.37 3.57
N ILE A 100 -8.57 12.59 4.19
CA ILE A 100 -8.79 12.60 5.64
C ILE A 100 -7.53 12.11 6.35
N ASN A 101 -6.97 10.99 5.88
CA ASN A 101 -5.74 10.38 6.40
C ASN A 101 -4.54 11.32 6.23
N ARG A 102 -4.35 11.90 5.04
CA ARG A 102 -3.29 12.92 4.84
C ARG A 102 -3.40 14.09 5.81
N ASN A 103 -4.60 14.64 5.97
CA ASN A 103 -4.83 15.77 6.85
C ASN A 103 -4.58 15.40 8.33
N MET A 104 -4.98 14.21 8.76
CA MET A 104 -4.68 13.69 10.10
C MET A 104 -3.17 13.56 10.32
N LEU A 105 -2.44 12.95 9.40
CA LEU A 105 -0.98 12.84 9.49
C LEU A 105 -0.29 14.21 9.50
N THR A 106 -0.82 15.16 8.72
CA THR A 106 -0.31 16.54 8.69
C THR A 106 -0.56 17.25 10.02
N GLN A 107 -1.73 17.04 10.64
CA GLN A 107 -2.06 17.53 11.97
C GLN A 107 -1.13 16.94 13.04
N MET A 108 -0.81 15.65 12.97
CA MET A 108 0.20 15.02 13.84
C MET A 108 1.59 15.66 13.70
N CYS A 109 1.91 16.15 12.50
CA CYS A 109 3.18 16.83 12.22
C CYS A 109 3.11 18.37 12.38
N GLN A 110 2.12 18.89 13.11
CA GLN A 110 1.98 20.33 13.38
C GLN A 110 1.87 21.20 12.11
N GLY A 111 1.26 20.66 11.05
CA GLY A 111 0.93 21.40 9.83
C GLY A 111 1.82 21.10 8.62
N ASN A 112 2.99 20.48 8.81
CA ASN A 112 3.86 20.06 7.70
C ASN A 112 4.17 18.56 7.80
N LEU A 113 3.63 17.77 6.87
CA LEU A 113 3.79 16.32 6.88
C LEU A 113 5.26 15.92 6.64
N VAL A 114 5.88 15.33 7.67
CA VAL A 114 7.24 14.79 7.66
C VAL A 114 7.22 13.26 7.82
N ASN A 115 8.27 12.56 7.40
CA ASN A 115 8.32 11.09 7.43
C ASN A 115 8.30 10.47 8.83
N CYS A 116 8.80 11.21 9.83
CA CYS A 116 8.83 10.76 11.22
C CYS A 116 8.74 11.93 12.20
N ILE A 117 8.18 11.65 13.38
CA ILE A 117 8.18 12.53 14.55
C ILE A 117 8.63 11.76 15.79
N SER A 118 8.85 12.45 16.91
CA SER A 118 8.85 11.81 18.22
C SER A 118 7.44 11.33 18.53
N ASN A 119 7.32 10.09 19.03
CA ASN A 119 6.01 9.53 19.36
C ASN A 119 5.34 10.38 20.46
N PRO A 120 4.09 10.84 20.26
CA PRO A 120 3.43 11.78 21.17
C PRO A 120 3.17 11.23 22.58
N VAL A 121 3.11 9.90 22.74
CA VAL A 121 2.91 9.24 24.03
C VAL A 121 4.19 8.56 24.55
N GLN A 122 5.19 8.38 23.69
CA GLN A 122 6.51 7.83 24.02
C GLN A 122 7.63 8.69 23.41
N PRO A 123 7.94 9.88 23.97
CA PRO A 123 8.80 10.87 23.29
C PRO A 123 10.22 10.38 22.93
N ASN A 124 10.71 9.35 23.61
CA ASN A 124 12.01 8.72 23.34
C ASN A 124 12.00 7.82 22.10
N ASN A 125 10.82 7.39 21.65
CA ASN A 125 10.64 6.53 20.48
C ASN A 125 10.26 7.36 19.26
N LYS A 126 10.71 6.93 18.09
CA LYS A 126 10.28 7.52 16.81
C LYS A 126 8.95 6.92 16.37
N LEU A 127 8.11 7.75 15.74
CA LEU A 127 6.90 7.34 15.05
C LEU A 127 7.02 7.72 13.58
N PHE A 128 7.02 6.72 12.71
CA PHE A 128 7.07 6.89 11.26
C PHE A 128 5.68 6.87 10.64
N PHE A 129 5.53 7.51 9.49
CA PHE A 129 4.28 7.51 8.73
C PHE A 129 4.47 6.89 7.35
N LEU A 130 3.51 6.08 6.94
CA LEU A 130 3.52 5.39 5.65
C LEU A 130 2.13 5.45 5.00
N PHE A 131 2.13 5.57 3.68
CA PHE A 131 0.95 5.24 2.90
C PHE A 131 1.02 3.79 2.46
N ASP A 132 -0.12 3.10 2.45
CA ASP A 132 -0.15 1.70 2.08
C ASP A 132 0.33 1.47 0.64
N THR A 133 1.33 0.59 0.51
CA THR A 133 2.01 0.33 -0.76
C THR A 133 1.10 -0.37 -1.78
N VAL A 134 0.10 -1.12 -1.31
CA VAL A 134 -0.89 -1.78 -2.17
C VAL A 134 -1.81 -0.73 -2.82
N HIS A 135 -2.26 0.26 -2.07
CA HIS A 135 -2.96 1.41 -2.63
C HIS A 135 -2.08 2.28 -3.54
N LEU A 136 -0.79 2.42 -3.24
CA LEU A 136 0.14 3.18 -4.10
C LEU A 136 0.28 2.55 -5.48
N ILE A 137 0.53 1.24 -5.59
CA ILE A 137 0.69 0.60 -6.91
C ILE A 137 -0.60 0.67 -7.74
N LYS A 138 -1.77 0.53 -7.08
CA LYS A 138 -3.08 0.78 -7.71
C LYS A 138 -3.19 2.22 -8.21
N SER A 139 -2.74 3.18 -7.41
CA SER A 139 -2.78 4.61 -7.76
C SER A 139 -1.90 4.94 -8.95
N VAL A 140 -0.67 4.39 -9.02
CA VAL A 140 0.23 4.55 -10.17
C VAL A 140 -0.41 4.01 -11.45
N ARG A 141 -0.98 2.80 -11.43
CA ARG A 141 -1.74 2.27 -12.57
C ARG A 141 -2.90 3.21 -12.95
N ASN A 142 -3.75 3.57 -11.98
CA ASN A 142 -4.93 4.39 -12.24
C ASN A 142 -4.58 5.77 -12.80
N ASN A 143 -3.47 6.36 -12.35
CA ASN A 143 -2.96 7.63 -12.88
C ASN A 143 -2.56 7.48 -14.34
N TRP A 144 -1.82 6.42 -14.68
CA TRP A 144 -1.44 6.14 -16.06
C TRP A 144 -2.66 5.92 -16.96
N PHE A 145 -3.67 5.18 -16.48
CA PHE A 145 -4.87 4.85 -17.25
C PHE A 145 -5.82 6.06 -17.40
N ASN A 146 -5.82 6.99 -16.44
CA ASN A 146 -6.64 8.20 -16.51
C ASN A 146 -5.94 9.36 -17.24
N GLU A 147 -4.73 9.15 -17.74
CA GLU A 147 -4.03 10.15 -18.55
C GLU A 147 -4.82 10.42 -19.84
N LYS A 148 -5.00 11.69 -20.19
CA LYS A 148 -5.90 12.11 -21.28
C LYS A 148 -5.20 12.24 -22.63
N THR A 149 -3.91 11.96 -22.66
CA THR A 149 -3.07 12.13 -23.85
C THR A 149 -3.33 10.99 -24.84
N LEU A 150 -3.02 11.23 -26.11
CA LEU A 150 -3.18 10.21 -27.14
C LEU A 150 -2.25 9.03 -26.83
N GLY A 151 -2.81 7.85 -26.60
CA GLY A 151 -2.07 6.65 -26.19
C GLY A 151 -1.69 6.60 -24.70
N GLN A 152 -2.24 7.52 -23.87
CA GLN A 152 -2.09 7.55 -22.41
C GLN A 152 -0.61 7.52 -22.00
N VAL A 153 0.09 8.57 -22.40
CA VAL A 153 1.55 8.71 -22.30
C VAL A 153 1.96 9.43 -21.03
N LEU A 154 2.86 8.82 -20.25
CA LEU A 154 3.59 9.49 -19.18
C LEU A 154 5.05 9.73 -19.61
N CYS A 155 5.61 10.86 -19.20
CA CYS A 155 7.01 11.18 -19.40
C CYS A 155 7.76 11.13 -18.07
N PHE A 156 8.92 10.47 -18.05
CA PHE A 156 9.73 10.30 -16.86
C PHE A 156 11.23 10.30 -17.21
N PRO A 157 12.13 10.70 -16.30
CA PRO A 157 13.57 10.63 -16.56
C PRO A 157 13.99 9.16 -16.69
N SER A 158 14.87 8.83 -17.62
CA SER A 158 15.39 7.47 -17.74
C SER A 158 16.11 7.08 -16.43
N PRO A 159 15.87 5.89 -15.87
CA PRO A 159 16.49 5.47 -14.62
C PRO A 159 18.02 5.46 -14.66
N ASP A 160 18.60 5.17 -15.83
CA ASP A 160 20.05 5.08 -16.02
C ASP A 160 20.69 6.43 -16.41
N ASN A 161 19.89 7.37 -16.94
CA ASN A 161 20.35 8.69 -17.31
C ASN A 161 19.26 9.74 -17.06
N SER A 162 19.38 10.46 -15.93
CA SER A 162 18.40 11.46 -15.50
C SER A 162 18.24 12.66 -16.43
N SER A 163 19.16 12.86 -17.39
CA SER A 163 19.08 13.91 -18.42
C SER A 163 18.26 13.47 -19.63
N LYS A 164 18.09 12.15 -19.84
CA LYS A 164 17.24 11.59 -20.89
C LYS A 164 15.81 11.47 -20.36
N ILE A 165 14.83 11.89 -21.15
CA ILE A 165 13.41 11.66 -20.86
C ILE A 165 12.92 10.45 -21.65
N SER A 166 12.41 9.45 -20.95
CA SER A 166 11.72 8.29 -21.50
C SER A 166 10.21 8.50 -21.49
N LEU A 167 9.51 7.79 -22.37
CA LEU A 167 8.06 7.82 -22.49
C LEU A 167 7.51 6.43 -22.24
N THR A 168 6.46 6.32 -21.44
CA THR A 168 5.67 5.10 -21.32
C THR A 168 4.29 5.35 -21.91
N LYS A 169 3.81 4.44 -22.76
CA LYS A 169 2.52 4.55 -23.45
C LYS A 169 1.69 3.33 -23.11
N LEU A 170 0.47 3.54 -22.60
CA LEU A 170 -0.41 2.39 -22.33
C LEU A 170 -0.78 1.67 -23.63
N GLN A 171 -0.77 2.41 -24.74
CA GLN A 171 -1.02 1.85 -26.06
C GLN A 171 -0.08 0.70 -26.41
N ASP A 172 1.19 0.74 -25.98
CA ASP A 172 2.14 -0.34 -26.26
C ASP A 172 1.66 -1.69 -25.68
N LEU A 173 1.05 -1.67 -24.49
CA LEU A 173 0.46 -2.87 -23.88
C LEU A 173 -0.84 -3.29 -24.56
N LYS A 174 -1.65 -2.33 -25.01
CA LYS A 174 -2.87 -2.62 -25.76
C LYS A 174 -2.56 -3.24 -27.11
N ASP A 175 -1.53 -2.75 -27.81
CA ASP A 175 -1.11 -3.26 -29.11
C ASP A 175 -0.58 -4.70 -29.00
N ILE A 176 0.20 -5.01 -27.95
CA ILE A 176 0.60 -6.39 -27.65
C ILE A 176 -0.62 -7.27 -27.46
N TYR A 177 -1.55 -6.86 -26.58
CA TYR A 177 -2.77 -7.62 -26.31
C TYR A 177 -3.61 -7.84 -27.57
N GLU A 178 -3.84 -6.81 -28.38
CA GLU A 178 -4.63 -6.91 -29.61
C GLU A 178 -3.97 -7.80 -30.66
N THR A 179 -2.63 -7.79 -30.74
CA THR A 179 -1.86 -8.64 -31.66
C THR A 179 -1.94 -10.11 -31.24
N GLU A 180 -1.93 -10.40 -29.94
CA GLU A 180 -1.90 -11.78 -29.44
C GLU A 180 -3.25 -12.30 -28.91
N LYS A 181 -4.33 -11.51 -28.92
CA LYS A 181 -5.61 -11.90 -28.29
C LYS A 181 -6.17 -13.22 -28.84
N SER A 182 -6.03 -13.44 -30.14
CA SER A 182 -6.47 -14.65 -30.87
C SER A 182 -5.45 -15.78 -30.85
N ASN A 183 -4.24 -15.55 -30.33
CA ASN A 183 -3.18 -16.54 -30.31
C ASN A 183 -3.35 -17.51 -29.14
N LEU A 184 -3.06 -18.80 -29.40
CA LEU A 184 -3.02 -19.85 -28.38
C LEU A 184 -1.85 -19.64 -27.41
N ILE A 185 -0.69 -19.26 -27.93
CA ILE A 185 0.52 -18.97 -27.17
C ILE A 185 0.72 -17.45 -27.17
N LYS A 186 0.88 -16.88 -25.98
CA LYS A 186 0.98 -15.44 -25.74
C LYS A 186 2.29 -15.11 -25.05
N ASN A 187 2.93 -14.02 -25.47
CA ASN A 187 4.13 -13.50 -24.83
C ASN A 187 3.77 -12.74 -23.54
N ALA A 188 2.60 -12.09 -23.50
CA ALA A 188 2.11 -11.36 -22.33
C ALA A 188 0.77 -11.93 -21.80
N PRO A 189 0.74 -13.20 -21.33
CA PRO A 189 -0.51 -13.91 -20.98
C PRO A 189 -1.29 -13.29 -19.81
N LYS A 190 -0.68 -12.40 -19.03
CA LYS A 190 -1.33 -11.68 -17.92
C LYS A 190 -2.12 -10.46 -18.39
N LEU A 191 -1.84 -9.95 -19.59
CA LEU A 191 -2.64 -8.90 -20.20
C LEU A 191 -4.01 -9.45 -20.58
N SER A 192 -5.03 -8.93 -19.93
CA SER A 192 -6.42 -9.30 -20.15
C SER A 192 -7.24 -8.05 -20.39
N GLN A 193 -8.41 -8.19 -21.02
CA GLN A 193 -9.37 -7.10 -21.20
C GLN A 193 -9.62 -6.36 -19.88
N LYS A 194 -9.79 -7.09 -18.77
CA LYS A 194 -10.04 -6.52 -17.44
C LYS A 194 -8.84 -5.75 -16.89
N ALA A 195 -7.62 -6.17 -17.19
CA ALA A 195 -6.41 -5.48 -16.74
C ALA A 195 -6.19 -4.18 -17.52
N LEU A 196 -6.49 -4.16 -18.84
CA LEU A 196 -6.26 -3.01 -19.73
C LEU A 196 -7.44 -2.02 -19.79
N TYR A 197 -8.65 -2.49 -19.52
CA TYR A 197 -9.88 -1.70 -19.55
C TYR A 197 -10.70 -1.92 -18.26
N PRO A 198 -10.14 -1.59 -17.08
CA PRO A 198 -10.81 -1.84 -15.81
C PRO A 198 -12.01 -0.90 -15.60
N THR A 199 -13.09 -1.45 -15.05
CA THR A 199 -14.19 -0.69 -14.46
C THR A 199 -13.79 -0.02 -13.14
N SER A 200 -14.63 0.89 -12.61
CA SER A 200 -14.41 1.52 -11.30
C SER A 200 -14.22 0.52 -10.15
N PHE A 201 -14.90 -0.62 -10.20
CA PHE A 201 -14.75 -1.69 -9.21
C PHE A 201 -13.41 -2.43 -9.39
N GLU A 202 -13.07 -2.79 -10.63
CA GLU A 202 -11.81 -3.47 -10.97
C GLU A 202 -10.58 -2.59 -10.70
N ASN A 203 -10.73 -1.26 -10.70
CA ASN A 203 -9.68 -0.33 -10.29
C ASN A 203 -9.26 -0.50 -8.82
N GLN A 204 -10.07 -1.12 -7.97
CA GLN A 204 -9.68 -1.43 -6.59
C GLN A 204 -8.93 -2.78 -6.47
N ASN A 205 -8.92 -3.59 -7.52
CA ASN A 205 -8.26 -4.89 -7.51
C ASN A 205 -6.76 -4.75 -7.76
N VAL A 206 -5.96 -5.08 -6.73
CA VAL A 206 -4.49 -5.08 -6.82
C VAL A 206 -3.97 -6.11 -7.82
N LEU A 207 -4.57 -7.30 -7.94
CA LEU A 207 -4.11 -8.34 -8.86
C LEU A 207 -4.15 -7.85 -10.31
N LEU A 208 -5.19 -7.10 -10.68
CA LEU A 208 -5.27 -6.48 -12.00
C LEU A 208 -4.20 -5.41 -12.21
N ALA A 209 -3.77 -4.70 -11.16
CA ALA A 209 -2.63 -3.80 -11.25
C ALA A 209 -1.31 -4.53 -11.43
N LEU A 210 -1.11 -5.63 -10.70
CA LEU A 210 0.09 -6.46 -10.83
C LEU A 210 0.17 -7.18 -12.17
N ASN A 211 -0.97 -7.48 -12.80
CA ASN A 211 -1.00 -8.00 -14.18
C ASN A 211 -0.45 -7.01 -15.21
N ILE A 212 -0.46 -5.69 -14.93
CA ILE A 212 0.19 -4.66 -15.76
C ILE A 212 1.69 -4.63 -15.47
N PHE A 213 2.06 -4.57 -14.19
CA PHE A 213 3.46 -4.57 -13.74
C PHE A 213 4.00 -6.00 -13.59
N HIS A 214 4.16 -6.71 -14.71
CA HIS A 214 4.57 -8.10 -14.73
C HIS A 214 5.79 -8.35 -15.62
N GLU A 215 6.63 -9.31 -15.24
CA GLU A 215 7.87 -9.66 -15.96
C GLU A 215 7.62 -10.10 -17.41
N SER A 216 6.55 -10.86 -17.65
CA SER A 216 6.15 -11.29 -19.00
C SER A 216 5.88 -10.11 -19.92
N ASN A 217 5.28 -9.04 -19.40
CA ASN A 217 4.96 -7.85 -20.21
C ASN A 217 6.24 -7.09 -20.54
N SER A 218 7.18 -7.01 -19.59
CA SER A 218 8.51 -6.43 -19.83
C SER A 218 9.28 -7.21 -20.91
N ALA A 219 9.22 -8.55 -20.87
CA ALA A 219 9.82 -9.41 -21.89
C ALA A 219 9.16 -9.23 -23.26
N ALA A 220 7.82 -9.18 -23.32
CA ALA A 220 7.07 -8.95 -24.56
C ALA A 220 7.39 -7.58 -25.17
N LEU A 221 7.50 -6.52 -24.36
CA LEU A 221 7.89 -5.19 -24.82
C LEU A 221 9.31 -5.19 -25.40
N ALA A 222 10.25 -5.91 -24.78
CA ALA A 222 11.62 -6.05 -25.28
C ALA A 222 11.66 -6.77 -26.64
N HIS A 223 10.84 -7.81 -26.80
CA HIS A 223 10.69 -8.55 -28.05
C HIS A 223 10.16 -7.65 -29.17
N GLU A 224 9.12 -6.87 -28.91
CA GLU A 224 8.57 -5.88 -29.87
C GLU A 224 9.59 -4.80 -30.26
N ALA A 225 10.46 -4.38 -29.33
CA ALA A 225 11.51 -3.41 -29.63
C ALA A 225 12.59 -3.98 -30.56
N GLY A 226 12.97 -5.25 -30.34
CA GLY A 226 14.01 -5.92 -31.10
C GLY A 226 13.55 -6.37 -32.48
N GLU A 227 12.48 -7.16 -32.57
CA GLU A 227 12.04 -7.78 -33.81
C GLU A 227 11.22 -6.83 -34.69
N ASN A 228 10.32 -6.05 -34.09
CA ASN A 228 9.39 -5.19 -34.82
C ASN A 228 9.86 -3.73 -34.88
N GLY A 229 11.00 -3.40 -34.26
CA GLY A 229 11.57 -2.05 -34.26
C GLY A 229 10.69 -0.99 -33.59
N LYS A 230 9.75 -1.39 -32.73
CA LYS A 230 8.82 -0.46 -32.05
C LYS A 230 9.51 0.29 -30.92
N ASP A 231 9.15 1.55 -30.70
CA ASP A 231 9.63 2.36 -29.57
C ASP A 231 8.85 2.03 -28.27
N THR A 232 9.11 0.85 -27.72
CA THR A 232 8.46 0.31 -26.50
C THR A 232 9.39 0.27 -25.27
N MET A 233 10.67 0.61 -25.44
CA MET A 233 11.68 0.49 -24.38
C MET A 233 11.41 1.39 -23.18
N GLY A 234 10.81 2.57 -23.39
CA GLY A 234 10.40 3.42 -22.26
C GLY A 234 9.27 2.79 -21.43
N THR A 235 8.29 2.14 -22.06
CA THR A 235 7.24 1.39 -21.34
C THR A 235 7.83 0.22 -20.56
N LYS A 236 8.82 -0.48 -21.12
CA LYS A 236 9.58 -1.54 -20.43
C LYS A 236 10.32 -1.00 -19.20
N GLU A 237 11.10 0.08 -19.36
CA GLU A 237 11.84 0.73 -18.27
C GLU A 237 10.89 1.11 -17.12
N PHE A 238 9.72 1.67 -17.46
CA PHE A 238 8.70 2.05 -16.49
C PHE A 238 8.17 0.85 -15.70
N ILE A 239 7.78 -0.23 -16.40
CA ILE A 239 7.28 -1.46 -15.77
C ILE A 239 8.35 -2.08 -14.86
N ASP A 240 9.60 -2.14 -15.32
CA ASP A 240 10.70 -2.74 -14.56
C ASP A 240 10.97 -2.01 -13.24
N GLN A 241 10.91 -0.67 -13.23
CA GLN A 241 11.11 0.12 -12.01
C GLN A 241 10.03 -0.20 -10.96
N PHE A 242 8.75 -0.18 -11.36
CA PHE A 242 7.65 -0.45 -10.45
C PHE A 242 7.57 -1.93 -10.03
N LEU A 243 7.92 -2.86 -10.92
CA LEU A 243 8.01 -4.28 -10.61
C LEU A 243 9.10 -4.55 -9.57
N LYS A 244 10.31 -3.98 -9.73
CA LYS A 244 11.40 -4.10 -8.74
C LYS A 244 11.01 -3.49 -7.40
N TRP A 245 10.43 -2.29 -7.41
CA TRP A 245 9.94 -1.65 -6.20
C TRP A 245 8.90 -2.53 -5.48
N TRP A 246 7.91 -3.04 -6.21
CA TRP A 246 6.88 -3.94 -5.66
C TRP A 246 7.47 -5.23 -5.09
N ASN A 247 8.41 -5.86 -5.80
CA ASN A 247 9.06 -7.09 -5.36
C ASN A 247 9.73 -6.94 -3.99
N ILE A 248 10.34 -5.78 -3.73
CA ILE A 248 10.99 -5.43 -2.47
C ILE A 248 9.98 -5.12 -1.36
N VAL A 249 9.01 -4.24 -1.62
CA VAL A 249 8.07 -3.78 -0.57
C VAL A 249 7.02 -4.83 -0.20
N ASN A 250 6.83 -5.86 -1.02
CA ASN A 250 5.85 -6.93 -0.80
C ASN A 250 6.51 -8.28 -0.39
N VAL A 251 7.68 -8.25 0.26
CA VAL A 251 8.30 -9.46 0.83
C VAL A 251 7.66 -9.77 2.19
N LYS A 252 6.84 -10.82 2.23
CA LYS A 252 6.10 -11.27 3.43
C LYS A 252 6.65 -12.56 4.06
N ASN A 253 7.56 -13.24 3.39
CA ASN A 253 8.12 -14.53 3.81
C ASN A 253 9.62 -14.54 3.52
N SER A 254 10.41 -15.10 4.44
CA SER A 254 11.87 -15.12 4.38
C SER A 254 12.44 -15.89 3.19
N GLU A 255 11.70 -16.88 2.69
CA GLU A 255 12.11 -17.78 1.61
C GLU A 255 11.58 -17.35 0.24
N LYS A 256 10.86 -16.23 0.15
CA LYS A 256 10.23 -15.76 -1.10
C LYS A 256 11.26 -15.55 -2.21
N GLY A 257 12.39 -14.89 -1.91
CA GLY A 257 13.42 -14.61 -2.91
C GLY A 257 14.14 -15.87 -3.40
N LYS A 258 14.46 -16.81 -2.51
CA LYS A 258 14.98 -18.14 -2.88
C LYS A 258 14.01 -18.92 -3.77
N ARG A 259 12.73 -18.99 -3.38
CA ARG A 259 11.69 -19.72 -4.14
C ARG A 259 11.49 -19.15 -5.54
N LEU A 260 11.48 -17.82 -5.67
CA LEU A 260 11.31 -17.13 -6.95
C LEU A 260 12.62 -16.91 -7.71
N LYS A 261 13.77 -17.29 -7.12
CA LYS A 261 15.12 -16.99 -7.63
C LYS A 261 15.31 -15.51 -8.00
N ASN A 262 14.75 -14.62 -7.18
CA ASN A 262 14.78 -13.18 -7.41
C ASN A 262 15.36 -12.46 -6.18
N PRO A 263 16.58 -11.88 -6.27
CA PRO A 263 17.22 -11.17 -5.17
C PRO A 263 16.44 -9.96 -4.64
N PHE A 264 15.60 -9.34 -5.47
CA PHE A 264 14.74 -8.24 -5.03
C PHE A 264 13.56 -8.70 -4.17
N CYS A 265 13.29 -10.01 -4.13
CA CYS A 265 12.27 -10.63 -3.27
C CYS A 265 12.88 -11.21 -1.98
N ASP A 266 14.16 -11.01 -1.71
CA ASP A 266 14.78 -11.42 -0.45
C ASP A 266 14.44 -10.44 0.69
N PRO A 267 14.34 -10.93 1.93
CA PRO A 267 14.28 -10.07 3.11
C PRO A 267 15.46 -9.10 3.16
N ILE A 268 15.27 -7.94 3.78
CA ILE A 268 16.37 -7.00 3.98
C ILE A 268 17.19 -7.49 5.16
N ARG A 269 18.45 -7.88 4.92
CA ARG A 269 19.39 -8.38 5.93
C ARG A 269 20.52 -7.41 6.23
N SER A 270 20.79 -6.47 5.31
CA SER A 270 21.83 -5.47 5.46
C SER A 270 21.44 -4.16 4.76
N LYS A 271 22.05 -3.06 5.22
CA LYS A 271 21.94 -1.74 4.61
C LYS A 271 22.60 -1.67 3.22
N ASP A 272 23.59 -2.53 2.97
CA ASP A 272 24.35 -2.56 1.72
C ASP A 272 23.76 -3.53 0.68
N GLN A 273 22.61 -4.13 0.97
CA GLN A 273 21.94 -5.05 0.07
C GLN A 273 21.45 -4.35 -1.21
N MET A 274 21.44 -5.07 -2.33
CA MET A 274 20.98 -4.56 -3.63
C MET A 274 19.58 -3.92 -3.57
N SER A 275 18.67 -4.49 -2.78
CA SER A 275 17.32 -3.93 -2.57
C SER A 275 17.36 -2.54 -1.94
N MET A 276 18.27 -2.29 -0.98
CA MET A 276 18.44 -0.97 -0.36
C MET A 276 19.07 0.03 -1.33
N ALA A 277 20.08 -0.39 -2.09
CA ALA A 277 20.66 0.44 -3.14
C ALA A 277 19.61 0.82 -4.20
N PHE A 278 18.74 -0.13 -4.58
CA PHE A 278 17.63 0.14 -5.48
C PHE A 278 16.61 1.11 -4.88
N LEU A 279 16.17 0.93 -3.62
CA LEU A 279 15.19 1.84 -3.01
C LEU A 279 15.70 3.29 -2.97
N ASN A 280 16.98 3.51 -2.65
CA ASN A 280 17.59 4.84 -2.69
C ASN A 280 17.60 5.41 -4.11
N LYS A 281 18.06 4.64 -5.10
CA LYS A 281 18.04 5.06 -6.51
C LYS A 281 16.61 5.34 -7.02
N PHE A 282 15.65 4.53 -6.61
CA PHE A 282 14.24 4.70 -6.95
C PHE A 282 13.68 5.98 -6.33
N TYR A 283 14.01 6.28 -5.07
CA TYR A 283 13.66 7.55 -4.44
C TYR A 283 14.25 8.75 -5.21
N ASP A 284 15.54 8.73 -5.53
CA ASP A 284 16.19 9.80 -6.30
C ASP A 284 15.58 9.95 -7.69
N TRP A 285 15.25 8.84 -8.34
CA TRP A 285 14.53 8.80 -9.61
C TRP A 285 13.17 9.48 -9.51
N LEU A 286 12.39 9.19 -8.46
CA LEU A 286 11.11 9.86 -8.21
C LEU A 286 11.29 11.35 -7.95
N VAL A 287 12.30 11.77 -7.17
CA VAL A 287 12.59 13.19 -6.92
C VAL A 287 12.93 13.90 -8.22
N SER A 288 13.80 13.31 -9.04
CA SER A 288 14.14 13.80 -10.37
C SER A 288 12.90 13.88 -11.27
N TRP A 289 12.03 12.87 -11.23
CA TRP A 289 10.81 12.85 -12.03
C TRP A 289 9.87 14.01 -11.67
N ASN A 290 9.68 14.30 -10.39
CA ASN A 290 8.85 15.42 -9.95
C ASN A 290 9.42 16.79 -10.39
N ASN A 291 10.74 16.92 -10.48
CA ASN A 291 11.43 18.17 -10.81
C ASN A 291 11.61 18.38 -12.33
N LYS A 292 11.83 17.31 -13.10
CA LYS A 292 12.32 17.37 -14.50
C LYS A 292 11.32 16.90 -15.56
N SER A 293 10.05 16.69 -15.22
CA SER A 293 9.02 16.22 -16.18
C SER A 293 8.56 17.31 -17.15
N THR A 294 9.46 17.83 -17.99
CA THR A 294 9.12 18.77 -19.06
C THR A 294 9.66 18.28 -20.38
N LEU A 295 8.76 17.94 -21.30
CA LEU A 295 9.12 17.59 -22.67
C LEU A 295 9.36 18.86 -23.52
N PRO A 296 10.18 18.79 -24.59
CA PRO A 296 10.28 19.84 -25.60
C PRO A 296 8.91 20.17 -26.21
N LEU A 297 8.71 21.42 -26.66
CA LEU A 297 7.40 21.89 -27.15
C LEU A 297 6.89 21.12 -28.39
N GLU A 298 7.79 20.75 -29.29
CA GLU A 298 7.45 20.03 -30.52
C GLU A 298 6.90 18.63 -30.22
N LYS A 299 7.65 17.86 -29.42
CA LYS A 299 7.23 16.52 -28.97
C LYS A 299 5.94 16.56 -28.14
N ARG A 300 5.67 17.68 -27.45
CA ARG A 300 4.38 17.91 -26.76
C ARG A 300 3.21 18.05 -27.71
N LYS A 301 3.38 18.81 -28.80
CA LYS A 301 2.32 18.99 -29.82
C LYS A 301 2.00 17.68 -30.53
N GLU A 302 3.03 16.91 -30.90
CA GLU A 302 2.90 15.60 -31.52
C GLU A 302 2.09 14.62 -30.65
N LEU A 303 2.37 14.58 -29.34
CA LEU A 303 1.72 13.68 -28.39
C LEU A 303 0.40 14.24 -27.81
N GLY A 304 -0.06 15.40 -28.26
CA GLY A 304 -1.28 16.05 -27.76
C GLY A 304 -1.22 16.41 -26.26
N LEU A 305 -0.03 16.70 -25.73
CA LEU A 305 0.20 16.96 -24.31
C LEU A 305 -0.14 18.42 -23.94
N PRO A 306 -1.16 18.70 -23.12
CA PRO A 306 -1.36 20.04 -22.58
C PRO A 306 -0.29 20.36 -21.52
N GLY A 307 0.38 21.51 -21.61
CA GLY A 307 1.31 21.99 -20.58
C GLY A 307 2.69 21.31 -20.60
N LYS A 308 3.11 20.70 -19.48
CA LYS A 308 4.49 20.18 -19.25
C LYS A 308 4.69 18.71 -19.68
N GLY A 309 3.64 17.97 -20.04
CA GLY A 309 3.68 16.53 -20.33
C GLY A 309 2.90 15.69 -19.30
N GLY A 310 2.57 14.44 -19.66
CA GLY A 310 1.82 13.51 -18.82
C GLY A 310 2.70 13.02 -17.66
N LYS A 311 2.17 13.06 -16.45
CA LYS A 311 2.91 12.75 -15.22
C LYS A 311 1.95 12.21 -14.17
N LEU A 312 2.50 11.59 -13.12
CA LEU A 312 1.68 11.23 -11.95
C LEU A 312 1.05 12.48 -11.33
N THR A 313 -0.15 12.33 -10.76
CA THR A 313 -0.77 13.39 -9.97
C THR A 313 0.14 13.78 -8.82
N LYS A 314 0.02 15.03 -8.35
CA LYS A 314 0.85 15.54 -7.25
C LYS A 314 0.71 14.66 -6.02
N GLU A 315 -0.50 14.18 -5.74
CA GLU A 315 -0.84 13.33 -4.61
C GLU A 315 -0.20 11.95 -4.72
N THR A 316 -0.24 11.32 -5.90
CA THR A 316 0.36 9.99 -6.12
C THR A 316 1.88 10.08 -6.06
N GLN A 317 2.45 11.10 -6.72
CA GLN A 317 3.89 11.35 -6.73
C GLN A 317 4.42 11.60 -5.31
N PHE A 318 3.76 12.48 -4.57
CA PHE A 318 4.11 12.77 -3.18
C PHE A 318 4.05 11.53 -2.30
N ALA A 319 2.94 10.78 -2.35
CA ALA A 319 2.75 9.63 -1.46
C ALA A 319 3.75 8.49 -1.78
N LEU A 320 4.11 8.30 -3.05
CA LEU A 320 5.11 7.32 -3.45
C LEU A 320 6.53 7.72 -2.99
N GLN A 321 6.92 8.99 -3.16
CA GLN A 321 8.18 9.53 -2.64
C GLN A 321 8.24 9.44 -1.12
N PHE A 322 7.19 9.90 -0.44
CA PHE A 322 7.07 9.92 1.01
C PHE A 322 7.19 8.51 1.58
N THR A 323 6.42 7.56 1.06
CA THR A 323 6.44 6.17 1.57
C THR A 323 7.77 5.48 1.30
N THR A 324 8.36 5.66 0.11
CA THR A 324 9.68 5.08 -0.19
C THR A 324 10.75 5.63 0.76
N LYS A 325 10.74 6.94 1.02
CA LYS A 325 11.66 7.57 1.97
C LYS A 325 11.44 7.06 3.40
N SER A 326 10.19 7.00 3.85
CA SER A 326 9.83 6.46 5.17
C SER A 326 10.30 5.01 5.33
N LEU A 327 10.13 4.14 4.32
CA LEU A 327 10.62 2.76 4.38
C LEU A 327 12.15 2.70 4.53
N ILE A 328 12.89 3.50 3.76
CA ILE A 328 14.36 3.57 3.87
C ILE A 328 14.76 4.00 5.29
N ASP A 329 14.11 5.05 5.82
CA ASP A 329 14.44 5.58 7.15
C ASP A 329 14.05 4.62 8.28
N ILE A 330 12.92 3.90 8.15
CA ILE A 330 12.50 2.84 9.06
C ILE A 330 13.53 1.71 9.08
N ILE A 331 13.95 1.21 7.91
CA ILE A 331 14.94 0.13 7.82
C ILE A 331 16.23 0.54 8.53
N ASN A 332 16.70 1.76 8.25
CA ASN A 332 17.92 2.29 8.87
C ASN A 332 17.80 2.42 10.39
N HIS A 333 16.63 2.81 10.89
CA HIS A 333 16.34 2.92 12.31
C HIS A 333 16.26 1.55 12.99
N ILE A 334 15.53 0.58 12.42
CA ILE A 334 15.41 -0.77 12.97
C ILE A 334 16.80 -1.43 13.10
N PHE A 335 17.64 -1.36 12.06
CA PHE A 335 18.99 -1.92 12.15
C PHE A 335 19.88 -1.23 13.17
N LYS A 336 19.62 0.04 13.48
CA LYS A 336 20.38 0.80 14.48
C LYS A 336 19.95 0.43 15.91
N GLU A 337 18.65 0.32 16.17
CA GLU A 337 18.12 0.20 17.54
C GLU A 337 17.78 -1.25 17.95
N HIS A 338 17.49 -2.15 17.00
CA HIS A 338 16.94 -3.50 17.28
C HIS A 338 17.76 -4.66 16.72
N THR A 339 18.77 -4.41 15.86
CA THR A 339 19.66 -5.42 15.25
C THR A 339 18.97 -6.75 14.87
N PRO A 340 17.89 -6.74 14.06
CA PRO A 340 17.21 -7.97 13.69
C PRO A 340 18.01 -8.78 12.65
N GLU A 341 17.72 -10.08 12.54
CA GLU A 341 18.31 -10.94 11.50
C GLU A 341 17.88 -10.52 10.08
N TYR A 342 16.62 -10.09 9.94
CA TYR A 342 16.06 -9.57 8.70
C TYR A 342 14.82 -8.72 8.95
N ILE A 343 14.41 -7.96 7.92
CA ILE A 343 13.19 -7.15 7.91
C ILE A 343 12.33 -7.55 6.70
N LEU A 344 11.05 -7.80 6.95
CA LEU A 344 10.04 -8.12 5.92
C LEU A 344 9.24 -6.86 5.61
N LEU A 345 9.49 -6.22 4.47
CA LEU A 345 8.80 -4.97 4.12
C LEU A 345 7.31 -5.16 3.84
N GLY A 346 6.87 -6.39 3.51
CA GLY A 346 5.45 -6.71 3.36
C GLY A 346 4.67 -6.71 4.68
N LYS A 347 5.32 -6.50 5.83
CA LYS A 347 4.66 -6.22 7.11
C LYS A 347 4.16 -4.77 7.20
N PHE A 348 4.68 -3.87 6.37
CA PHE A 348 4.31 -2.46 6.34
C PHE A 348 3.18 -2.18 5.33
N GLN A 349 2.06 -2.91 5.46
CA GLN A 349 0.92 -2.88 4.54
C GLN A 349 -0.40 -3.05 5.31
N THR A 350 -1.50 -2.55 4.75
CA THR A 350 -2.85 -2.68 5.35
C THR A 350 -3.60 -3.95 4.97
N ASP A 351 -3.01 -4.85 4.17
CA ASP A 351 -3.64 -6.11 3.71
C ASP A 351 -4.24 -6.97 4.83
N SER A 352 -3.62 -6.99 6.01
CA SER A 352 -4.13 -7.75 7.15
C SER A 352 -5.45 -7.19 7.70
N LEU A 353 -5.64 -5.87 7.59
CA LEU A 353 -6.86 -5.17 7.95
C LEU A 353 -7.95 -5.38 6.88
N GLU A 354 -7.59 -5.28 5.59
CA GLU A 354 -8.51 -5.61 4.49
C GLU A 354 -8.99 -7.07 4.56
N ALA A 355 -8.10 -8.01 4.90
CA ALA A 355 -8.45 -9.42 5.10
C ALA A 355 -9.46 -9.60 6.24
N ARG A 356 -9.30 -8.86 7.35
CA ARG A 356 -10.24 -8.88 8.48
C ARG A 356 -11.61 -8.32 8.08
N PHE A 357 -11.64 -7.25 7.27
CA PHE A 357 -12.88 -6.75 6.67
C PHE A 357 -13.57 -7.78 5.77
N GLY A 358 -12.78 -8.51 4.97
CA GLY A 358 -13.26 -9.65 4.19
C GLY A 358 -13.92 -10.73 5.06
N GLN A 359 -13.31 -11.06 6.21
CA GLN A 359 -13.87 -12.01 7.17
C GLN A 359 -15.20 -11.52 7.75
N TYR A 360 -15.34 -10.24 8.11
CA TYR A 360 -16.61 -9.69 8.59
C TYR A 360 -17.74 -9.85 7.56
N ARG A 361 -17.44 -9.56 6.28
CA ARG A 361 -18.40 -9.75 5.18
C ARG A 361 -18.76 -11.22 4.99
N GLN A 362 -17.77 -12.11 5.01
CA GLN A 362 -17.99 -13.55 4.84
C GLN A 362 -18.83 -14.15 5.98
N MET A 363 -18.51 -13.81 7.23
CA MET A 363 -19.26 -14.24 8.42
C MET A 363 -20.69 -13.67 8.47
N SER A 364 -20.95 -12.62 7.69
CA SER A 364 -22.27 -12.01 7.52
C SER A 364 -23.01 -12.54 6.28
N GLY A 365 -22.69 -13.76 5.83
CA GLY A 365 -23.33 -14.40 4.67
C GLY A 365 -22.84 -13.86 3.32
N GLY A 366 -21.64 -13.30 3.27
CA GLY A 366 -21.09 -12.67 2.05
C GLY A 366 -21.69 -11.30 1.75
N ASN A 367 -22.39 -10.68 2.72
CA ASN A 367 -22.95 -9.35 2.56
C ASN A 367 -21.85 -8.29 2.47
N TYR A 368 -21.81 -7.53 1.38
CA TYR A 368 -20.86 -6.41 1.22
C TYR A 368 -21.21 -5.23 2.15
N ASN A 369 -22.51 -4.97 2.34
CA ASN A 369 -23.05 -3.87 3.12
C ASN A 369 -23.35 -4.32 4.56
N VAL A 370 -22.30 -4.71 5.28
CA VAL A 370 -22.39 -5.16 6.69
C VAL A 370 -22.89 -4.04 7.62
N SER A 371 -23.60 -4.40 8.68
CA SER A 371 -24.00 -3.46 9.73
C SER A 371 -22.95 -3.41 10.86
N CYS A 372 -23.00 -2.36 11.70
CA CYS A 372 -22.14 -2.28 12.88
C CYS A 372 -22.28 -3.50 13.81
N LEU A 373 -23.52 -3.96 14.01
CA LEU A 373 -23.79 -5.15 14.84
C LEU A 373 -23.07 -6.38 14.30
N GLN A 374 -23.18 -6.62 12.99
CA GLN A 374 -22.54 -7.77 12.34
C GLN A 374 -21.02 -7.76 12.47
N ILE A 375 -20.41 -6.57 12.33
CA ILE A 375 -18.96 -6.40 12.52
C ILE A 375 -18.57 -6.71 13.97
N PHE A 376 -19.25 -6.12 14.96
CA PHE A 376 -18.91 -6.34 16.37
C PHE A 376 -19.10 -7.80 16.80
N GLU A 377 -20.16 -8.47 16.33
CA GLU A 377 -20.38 -9.88 16.61
C GLU A 377 -19.33 -10.78 15.95
N SER A 378 -18.98 -10.48 14.70
CA SER A 378 -17.94 -11.22 13.98
C SER A 378 -16.58 -11.04 14.67
N GLU A 379 -16.23 -9.80 15.04
CA GLU A 379 -14.97 -9.53 15.74
C GLU A 379 -14.92 -10.21 17.11
N LYS A 380 -16.01 -10.20 17.89
CA LYS A 380 -16.06 -10.92 19.17
C LYS A 380 -15.78 -12.42 18.99
N LYS A 381 -16.37 -13.05 17.97
CA LYS A 381 -16.13 -14.47 17.66
C LYS A 381 -14.68 -14.71 17.26
N LEU A 382 -14.15 -13.89 16.36
CA LEU A 382 -12.78 -14.01 15.88
C LEU A 382 -11.77 -13.84 17.02
N LYS A 383 -11.95 -12.86 17.92
CA LYS A 383 -11.09 -12.71 19.11
C LYS A 383 -11.10 -13.93 20.02
N ILE A 384 -12.25 -14.58 20.21
CA ILE A 384 -12.33 -15.82 21.00
C ILE A 384 -11.52 -16.94 20.32
N VAL A 385 -11.65 -17.09 19.00
CA VAL A 385 -10.87 -18.08 18.24
C VAL A 385 -9.37 -17.78 18.31
N ASP A 386 -8.98 -16.53 18.08
CA ASP A 386 -7.58 -16.07 18.14
C ASP A 386 -6.99 -16.34 19.54
N TRP A 387 -7.76 -16.09 20.61
CA TRP A 387 -7.36 -16.36 22.00
C TRP A 387 -7.22 -17.86 22.30
N ILE A 388 -8.16 -18.70 21.82
CA ILE A 388 -8.09 -20.16 21.99
C ILE A 388 -6.86 -20.71 21.27
N ASN A 389 -6.63 -20.29 20.02
CA ASN A 389 -5.49 -20.73 19.23
C ASN A 389 -4.17 -20.37 19.94
N PHE A 390 -4.05 -19.12 20.41
CA PHE A 390 -2.88 -18.67 21.16
C PHE A 390 -2.59 -19.54 22.40
N HIS A 391 -3.61 -19.89 23.19
CA HIS A 391 -3.43 -20.76 24.37
C HIS A 391 -3.17 -22.22 24.00
N SER A 392 -3.68 -22.69 22.87
CA SER A 392 -3.46 -24.05 22.40
C SER A 392 -2.02 -24.24 21.90
N GLU A 393 -1.44 -23.25 21.24
CA GLU A 393 -0.04 -23.26 20.80
C GLU A 393 0.93 -23.28 21.99
N GLU A 394 0.65 -22.50 23.05
CA GLU A 394 1.46 -22.53 24.29
C GLU A 394 1.37 -23.87 25.05
N LYS A 395 0.29 -24.65 24.86
CA LYS A 395 0.09 -25.96 25.54
C LYS A 395 0.46 -27.17 24.67
N GLY A 396 0.62 -27.00 23.36
CA GLY A 396 0.96 -28.05 22.41
C GLY A 396 2.44 -28.43 22.39
N SER A 397 3.31 -27.68 23.07
CA SER A 397 4.72 -27.98 23.28
C SER A 397 4.90 -28.98 24.42
N PHE A 398 4.53 -30.24 24.18
CA PHE A 398 5.00 -31.35 25.01
C PHE A 398 6.48 -31.62 24.64
N THR A 399 7.39 -31.23 25.53
CA THR A 399 8.78 -31.71 25.57
C THR A 399 8.86 -33.22 25.67
#